data_AF-A0A5J4N7V2-F1
#
_entry.id   AF-A0A5J4N7V2-F1
#
_cell.length_a   1.000
_cell.length_b   1.000
_cell.length_c   1.000
_cell.angle_alpha   90.00
_cell.angle_beta   90.00
_cell.angle_gamma   90.00
#
_symmetry.space_group_name_H-M   'P 1'
#
loop_
_entity.id
_entity.type
_entity.pdbx_description
1 polymer ?
#
loop_
_entity_poly.entity_id
_entity_poly.type
_entity_poly.pdbx_seq_one_letter_code
_entity_poly.pdbx_strand_id
1 'polypeptide(L)'
;MDYIRSFAWLFKSKEDQKNIVLIGPPGCGKGTQAIKLTARYHICHLSTGDMLRAVAASGSPLGTKVKESLAAGKLVSDDIVCDMIDRHLNRFECLPGFLLDGFPRTRTQAEKACGVILTAFSQLERLLQKRKQRLTAVIEFKIDDKILERRVSGRLYHQASGRTYHEILRPPKLPMT
;
A
#
# COMPACT_ATOMS: atom_id res chain seq x y z
N MET A 1 4.66 19.04 -14.75
CA MET A 1 4.64 17.63 -14.26
C MET A 1 4.39 17.59 -12.75
N ASP A 2 3.31 18.24 -12.25
CA ASP A 2 3.32 18.84 -10.89
C ASP A 2 2.06 18.55 -10.04
N TYR A 3 1.57 17.30 -10.05
CA TYR A 3 0.44 16.89 -9.21
C TYR A 3 0.81 16.58 -7.74
N ILE A 4 1.96 17.06 -7.26
CA ILE A 4 2.42 16.88 -5.87
C ILE A 4 2.82 18.25 -5.29
N ARG A 5 1.82 19.10 -5.05
CA ARG A 5 2.00 20.31 -4.23
C ARG A 5 2.18 19.90 -2.76
N SER A 6 3.45 19.83 -2.36
CA SER A 6 3.99 19.83 -0.99
C SER A 6 3.07 19.29 0.13
N PHE A 7 3.23 18.01 0.48
CA PHE A 7 2.65 17.38 1.69
C PHE A 7 3.17 17.95 3.03
N ALA A 8 4.00 19.00 3.03
CA ALA A 8 4.63 19.53 4.23
C ALA A 8 3.63 20.07 5.28
N TRP A 9 2.47 20.55 4.86
CA TRP A 9 1.43 21.11 5.75
C TRP A 9 0.57 20.08 6.49
N LEU A 10 0.63 18.80 6.11
CA LEU A 10 -0.19 17.73 6.73
C LEU A 10 0.36 17.23 8.07
N PHE A 11 1.61 17.57 8.42
CA PHE A 11 2.29 17.05 9.60
C PHE A 11 2.78 18.20 10.48
N LYS A 12 1.98 18.59 11.48
CA LYS A 12 2.24 19.75 12.36
C LYS A 12 3.42 19.55 13.31
N SER A 13 3.83 18.32 13.62
CA SER A 13 4.96 18.01 14.50
C SER A 13 5.94 17.01 13.91
N LYS A 14 7.22 17.18 14.26
CA LYS A 14 8.29 16.20 14.00
C LYS A 14 8.07 14.91 14.81
N GLU A 15 7.53 15.02 16.02
CA GLU A 15 7.47 13.97 17.04
C GLU A 15 6.20 13.10 17.01
N ASP A 16 5.15 13.54 16.30
CA ASP A 16 3.94 12.73 16.14
C ASP A 16 4.25 11.43 15.37
N GLN A 17 3.75 10.29 15.88
CA GLN A 17 3.78 9.00 15.19
C GLN A 17 3.02 9.09 13.86
N LYS A 18 3.64 8.68 12.75
CA LYS A 18 3.10 8.90 11.39
C LYS A 18 2.53 7.61 10.80
N ASN A 19 1.22 7.44 10.98
CA ASN A 19 0.44 6.31 10.49
C ASN A 19 -0.35 6.75 9.25
N ILE A 20 0.09 6.32 8.07
CA ILE A 20 -0.37 6.83 6.77
C ILE A 20 -0.96 5.68 5.94
N VAL A 21 -2.07 5.91 5.25
CA VAL A 21 -2.64 4.98 4.26
C VAL A 21 -2.59 5.62 2.87
N LEU A 22 -2.08 4.90 1.87
CA LEU A 22 -2.09 5.33 0.47
C LEU A 22 -3.19 4.58 -0.31
N ILE A 23 -4.16 5.33 -0.83
CA ILE A 23 -5.29 4.82 -1.62
C ILE A 23 -5.16 5.28 -3.07
N GLY A 24 -5.65 4.48 -4.02
CA GLY A 24 -5.72 4.84 -5.44
C GLY A 24 -5.55 3.62 -6.35
N PRO A 25 -5.76 3.76 -7.66
CA PRO A 25 -5.74 2.64 -8.60
C PRO A 25 -4.34 2.00 -8.79
N PRO A 26 -4.25 0.76 -9.31
CA PRO A 26 -2.97 0.12 -9.62
C PRO A 26 -2.24 0.88 -10.73
N GLY A 27 -0.95 1.20 -10.55
CA GLY A 27 -0.15 1.94 -11.55
C GLY A 27 -0.05 3.46 -11.35
N CYS A 28 -0.89 4.06 -10.50
CA CYS A 28 -0.85 5.51 -10.22
C CYS A 28 0.46 6.00 -9.56
N GLY A 29 1.25 5.09 -8.98
CA GLY A 29 2.58 5.37 -8.44
C GLY A 29 2.70 5.38 -6.92
N LYS A 30 1.71 4.87 -6.17
CA LYS A 30 1.75 4.73 -4.69
C LYS A 30 3.10 4.24 -4.18
N GLY A 31 3.52 3.03 -4.53
CA GLY A 31 4.81 2.46 -4.11
C GLY A 31 6.05 3.32 -4.39
N THR A 32 6.05 4.12 -5.47
CA THR A 32 7.13 5.08 -5.76
C THR A 32 7.15 6.26 -4.78
N GLN A 33 5.99 6.71 -4.30
CA GLN A 33 5.90 7.72 -3.25
C GLN A 33 6.04 7.10 -1.86
N ALA A 34 5.57 5.87 -1.64
CA ALA A 34 5.72 5.13 -0.40
C ALA A 34 7.18 5.08 0.03
N ILE A 35 8.09 4.66 -0.87
CA ILE A 35 9.55 4.64 -0.63
C ILE A 35 10.09 6.02 -0.25
N LYS A 36 9.58 7.10 -0.84
CA LYS A 36 10.03 8.48 -0.52
C LYS A 36 9.50 8.95 0.84
N LEU A 37 8.26 8.62 1.16
CA LEU A 37 7.61 8.98 2.41
C LEU A 37 8.19 8.20 3.59
N THR A 38 8.44 6.89 3.44
CA THR A 38 9.06 6.04 4.46
C THR A 38 10.49 6.45 4.73
N ALA A 39 11.28 6.75 3.69
CA ALA A 39 12.63 7.30 3.84
C ALA A 39 12.62 8.68 4.53
N ARG A 40 11.68 9.58 4.18
CA ARG A 40 11.59 10.94 4.73
C ARG A 40 11.13 11.00 6.19
N TYR A 41 10.22 10.11 6.59
CA TYR A 41 9.62 10.12 7.92
C TYR A 41 10.14 9.00 8.84
N HIS A 42 11.05 8.16 8.34
CA HIS A 42 11.62 7.00 9.04
C HIS A 42 10.55 6.05 9.59
N ILE A 43 9.54 5.77 8.76
CA ILE A 43 8.42 4.88 9.07
C ILE A 43 8.45 3.60 8.24
N CYS A 44 7.92 2.53 8.82
CA CYS A 44 7.82 1.19 8.25
C CYS A 44 6.91 1.15 7.00
N HIS A 45 7.35 0.47 5.93
CA HIS A 45 6.56 0.33 4.69
C HIS A 45 5.81 -1.01 4.66
N LEU A 46 4.48 -0.96 4.71
CA LEU A 46 3.60 -2.12 4.64
C LEU A 46 2.87 -2.16 3.29
N SER A 47 3.49 -2.81 2.30
CA SER A 47 2.85 -3.09 1.01
C SER A 47 2.08 -4.41 1.09
N THR A 48 0.75 -4.37 1.04
CA THR A 48 -0.07 -5.59 1.06
C THR A 48 0.19 -6.47 -0.16
N GLY A 49 0.55 -5.86 -1.29
CA GLY A 49 0.91 -6.58 -2.51
C GLY A 49 2.21 -7.37 -2.37
N ASP A 50 3.20 -6.85 -1.65
CA ASP A 50 4.46 -7.57 -1.39
C ASP A 50 4.26 -8.63 -0.29
N MET A 51 3.54 -8.31 0.79
CA MET A 51 3.25 -9.27 1.86
C MET A 51 2.46 -10.50 1.34
N LEU A 52 1.43 -10.30 0.52
CA LEU A 52 0.67 -11.40 -0.09
C LEU A 52 1.51 -12.21 -1.08
N ARG A 53 2.41 -11.58 -1.85
CA ARG A 53 3.34 -12.29 -2.74
C ARG A 53 4.38 -13.12 -1.96
N ALA A 54 4.88 -12.61 -0.83
CA ALA A 54 5.77 -13.36 0.05
C ALA A 54 5.05 -14.58 0.68
N VAL A 55 3.79 -14.42 1.12
CA VAL A 55 2.98 -15.55 1.62
C VAL A 55 2.69 -16.55 0.50
N ALA A 56 2.36 -16.12 -0.72
CA ALA A 56 2.19 -17.00 -1.88
C ALA A 56 3.46 -17.78 -2.25
N ALA A 57 4.65 -17.22 -2.00
CA ALA A 57 5.94 -17.87 -2.21
C ALA A 57 6.34 -18.82 -1.07
N SER A 58 5.72 -18.74 0.11
CA SER A 58 6.09 -19.52 1.31
C SER A 58 5.84 -21.03 1.22
N GLY A 59 5.06 -21.49 0.24
CA GLY A 59 4.64 -22.90 0.14
C GLY A 59 3.68 -23.39 1.24
N SER A 60 3.30 -22.53 2.19
CA SER A 60 2.35 -22.88 3.25
C SER A 60 0.93 -23.15 2.71
N PRO A 61 0.06 -23.88 3.43
CA PRO A 61 -1.34 -24.08 3.03
C PRO A 61 -2.13 -22.77 2.84
N LEU A 62 -1.78 -21.72 3.60
CA LEU A 62 -2.28 -20.36 3.41
C LEU A 62 -1.72 -19.73 2.13
N GLY A 63 -0.42 -19.92 1.88
CA GLY A 63 0.27 -19.49 0.65
C GLY A 63 -0.37 -20.03 -0.62
N THR A 64 -0.76 -21.31 -0.65
CA THR A 64 -1.46 -21.91 -1.81
C THR A 64 -2.80 -21.21 -2.09
N LYS A 65 -3.65 -21.01 -1.07
CA LYS A 65 -4.94 -20.31 -1.21
C LYS A 65 -4.78 -18.85 -1.64
N VAL A 66 -3.75 -18.16 -1.12
CA VAL A 66 -3.41 -16.79 -1.53
C VAL A 66 -2.92 -16.76 -2.98
N LYS A 67 -2.07 -17.71 -3.39
CA LYS A 67 -1.55 -17.85 -4.75
C LYS A 67 -2.68 -18.08 -5.78
N GLU A 68 -3.62 -18.96 -5.48
CA GLU A 68 -4.81 -19.23 -6.30
C GLU A 68 -5.68 -17.98 -6.46
N SER A 69 -5.93 -17.27 -5.36
CA SER A 69 -6.74 -16.04 -5.35
C SER A 69 -6.08 -14.93 -6.17
N LEU A 70 -4.77 -14.71 -6.00
CA LEU A 70 -3.98 -13.75 -6.79
C LEU A 70 -3.94 -14.11 -8.28
N ALA A 71 -3.76 -15.39 -8.63
CA ALA A 71 -3.73 -15.85 -10.02
C ALA A 71 -5.11 -15.69 -10.70
N ALA A 72 -6.20 -15.90 -9.96
CA ALA A 72 -7.56 -15.67 -10.44
C ALA A 72 -7.99 -14.20 -10.47
N GLY A 73 -7.10 -13.24 -10.12
CA GLY A 73 -7.43 -11.82 -10.01
C GLY A 73 -8.41 -11.48 -8.87
N LYS A 74 -8.66 -12.43 -7.95
CA LYS A 74 -9.60 -12.28 -6.83
C LYS A 74 -8.91 -11.63 -5.63
N LEU A 75 -9.70 -10.94 -4.82
CA LEU A 75 -9.24 -10.41 -3.54
C LEU A 75 -9.12 -11.53 -2.50
N VAL A 76 -8.03 -11.50 -1.73
CA VAL A 76 -7.87 -12.30 -0.51
C VAL A 76 -8.77 -11.72 0.58
N SER A 77 -9.30 -12.54 1.48
CA SER A 77 -10.23 -12.08 2.52
C SER A 77 -9.58 -11.08 3.49
N ASP A 78 -10.38 -10.11 3.93
CA ASP A 78 -9.92 -8.96 4.73
C ASP A 78 -9.34 -9.40 6.08
N ASP A 79 -9.86 -10.46 6.69
CA ASP A 79 -9.35 -10.98 7.97
C ASP A 79 -7.92 -11.52 7.87
N ILE A 80 -7.58 -12.20 6.76
CA ILE A 80 -6.21 -12.67 6.50
C ILE A 80 -5.28 -11.47 6.32
N VAL A 81 -5.72 -10.44 5.58
CA VAL A 81 -4.93 -9.23 5.35
C VAL A 81 -4.71 -8.45 6.65
N CYS A 82 -5.72 -8.37 7.53
CA CYS A 82 -5.61 -7.68 8.82
C CYS A 82 -4.71 -8.42 9.82
N ASP A 83 -4.79 -9.75 9.94
CA ASP A 83 -3.86 -10.55 10.76
C ASP A 83 -2.41 -10.42 10.25
N MET A 84 -2.22 -10.43 8.93
CA MET A 84 -0.91 -10.17 8.34
C MET A 84 -0.38 -8.76 8.70
N ILE A 85 -1.23 -7.73 8.64
CA ILE A 85 -0.86 -6.36 9.02
C ILE A 85 -0.50 -6.27 10.51
N ASP A 86 -1.30 -6.83 11.43
CA ASP A 86 -1.03 -6.75 12.88
C ASP A 86 0.32 -7.39 13.24
N ARG A 87 0.62 -8.56 12.68
CA ARG A 87 1.91 -9.24 12.86
C ARG A 87 3.09 -8.39 12.39
N HIS A 88 2.93 -7.62 11.31
CA HIS A 88 3.98 -6.72 10.82
C HIS A 88 4.10 -5.44 11.65
N LEU A 89 2.99 -4.92 12.19
CA LEU A 89 2.98 -3.75 13.08
C LEU A 89 3.65 -3.98 14.44
N ASN A 90 3.93 -5.24 14.80
CA ASN A 90 4.73 -5.60 15.98
C ASN A 90 6.25 -5.46 15.77
N ARG A 91 6.73 -5.13 14.57
CA ARG A 91 8.17 -4.92 14.30
C ARG A 91 8.65 -3.57 14.84
N PHE A 92 9.87 -3.54 15.38
CA PHE A 92 10.51 -2.32 15.90
C PHE A 92 10.55 -1.17 14.86
N GLU A 93 10.74 -1.49 13.58
CA GLU A 93 10.70 -0.54 12.47
C GLU A 93 9.38 0.24 12.35
N CYS A 94 8.27 -0.31 12.86
CA CYS A 94 6.93 0.28 12.76
C CYS A 94 6.52 1.05 14.03
N LEU A 95 7.39 1.14 15.05
CA LEU A 95 7.20 1.97 16.24
C LEU A 95 7.06 3.48 15.93
N PRO A 96 7.96 4.14 15.15
CA PRO A 96 7.79 5.56 14.78
C PRO A 96 6.57 5.83 13.87
N GLY A 97 5.96 4.77 13.34
CA GLY A 97 4.78 4.80 12.50
C GLY A 97 4.91 3.86 11.31
N PHE A 98 3.87 3.81 10.50
CA PHE A 98 3.82 2.95 9.31
C PHE A 98 3.12 3.65 8.13
N LEU A 99 3.45 3.20 6.93
CA LEU A 99 2.77 3.56 5.69
C LEU A 99 2.20 2.29 5.04
N LEU A 100 0.89 2.24 4.88
CA LEU A 100 0.16 1.13 4.25
C LEU A 100 -0.08 1.44 2.76
N ASP A 101 0.47 0.63 1.86
CA ASP A 101 0.21 0.69 0.41
C ASP A 101 -0.69 -0.46 -0.05
N GLY A 102 -1.81 -0.12 -0.69
CA GLY A 102 -2.67 -1.08 -1.37
C GLY A 102 -3.72 -1.75 -0.48
N PHE A 103 -4.19 -1.09 0.57
CA PHE A 103 -5.37 -1.48 1.34
C PHE A 103 -6.09 -0.24 1.91
N PRO A 104 -7.43 -0.17 1.88
CA PRO A 104 -8.37 -1.09 1.21
C PRO A 104 -8.30 -0.98 -0.34
N ARG A 105 -8.92 -1.94 -1.06
CA ARG A 105 -8.86 -2.04 -2.53
C ARG A 105 -10.20 -1.95 -3.28
N THR A 106 -11.35 -2.18 -2.63
CA THR A 106 -12.66 -2.20 -3.33
C THR A 106 -13.62 -1.12 -2.86
N ARG A 107 -14.52 -0.72 -3.76
CA ARG A 107 -15.66 0.13 -3.40
C ARG A 107 -16.56 -0.53 -2.36
N THR A 108 -16.78 -1.85 -2.34
CA THR A 108 -17.49 -2.50 -1.21
C THR A 108 -16.77 -2.38 0.16
N GLN A 109 -15.45 -2.15 0.16
CA GLN A 109 -14.66 -1.82 1.35
C GLN A 109 -14.67 -0.30 1.68
N ALA A 110 -15.12 0.55 0.75
CA ALA A 110 -15.01 2.02 0.75
C ALA A 110 -16.29 2.81 0.31
N GLU A 111 -17.44 2.15 0.11
CA GLU A 111 -18.80 2.71 -0.03
C GLU A 111 -19.58 2.55 1.27
N LYS A 112 -19.13 1.58 2.08
CA LYS A 112 -18.97 1.83 3.52
C LYS A 112 -17.81 2.82 3.81
N ALA A 113 -17.52 3.78 2.90
CA ALA A 113 -16.71 4.99 3.08
C ALA A 113 -17.22 6.32 2.46
N CYS A 114 -18.54 6.55 2.47
CA CYS A 114 -19.07 7.94 2.39
C CYS A 114 -20.34 8.25 3.24
N GLY A 115 -20.65 7.48 4.29
CA GLY A 115 -21.76 7.85 5.18
C GLY A 115 -21.96 7.22 6.58
N VAL A 116 -21.75 5.95 6.93
CA VAL A 116 -21.12 4.77 6.31
C VAL A 116 -19.63 4.95 5.98
N ILE A 117 -18.75 5.03 6.98
CA ILE A 117 -17.27 5.11 6.82
C ILE A 117 -16.46 3.95 7.45
N LEU A 118 -17.16 2.98 8.06
CA LEU A 118 -16.61 2.27 9.22
C LEU A 118 -16.68 0.73 9.11
N THR A 119 -16.09 0.10 8.08
CA THR A 119 -15.86 -1.37 8.09
C THR A 119 -14.46 -1.85 7.75
N ALA A 120 -13.88 -1.52 6.58
CA ALA A 120 -12.47 -1.82 6.34
C ALA A 120 -11.58 -0.92 7.20
N PHE A 121 -11.97 0.36 7.31
CA PHE A 121 -11.49 1.21 8.40
C PHE A 121 -11.83 0.61 9.75
N SER A 122 -13.04 0.10 10.06
CA SER A 122 -13.25 -0.43 11.43
C SER A 122 -12.43 -1.66 11.80
N GLN A 123 -11.89 -2.47 10.88
CA GLN A 123 -10.92 -3.51 11.25
C GLN A 123 -9.53 -2.90 11.56
N LEU A 124 -9.04 -2.01 10.69
CA LEU A 124 -7.77 -1.30 10.90
C LEU A 124 -7.82 -0.34 12.11
N GLU A 125 -8.92 0.37 12.30
CA GLU A 125 -9.21 1.24 13.44
C GLU A 125 -9.42 0.42 14.71
N ARG A 126 -10.10 -0.73 14.69
CA ARG A 126 -10.16 -1.60 15.89
C ARG A 126 -8.77 -2.13 16.25
N LEU A 127 -7.94 -2.45 15.26
CA LEU A 127 -6.54 -2.82 15.46
C LEU A 127 -5.76 -1.64 16.08
N LEU A 128 -5.85 -0.44 15.50
CA LEU A 128 -5.15 0.75 15.99
C LEU A 128 -5.67 1.19 17.37
N GLN A 129 -6.97 1.12 17.64
CA GLN A 129 -7.59 1.38 18.94
C GLN A 129 -7.10 0.39 20.01
N LYS A 130 -7.05 -0.92 19.70
CA LYS A 130 -6.44 -1.94 20.59
C LYS A 130 -4.99 -1.58 20.91
N ARG A 131 -4.24 -1.03 19.95
CA ARG A 131 -2.85 -0.58 20.08
C ARG A 131 -2.70 0.85 20.64
N LYS A 132 -3.79 1.54 20.95
CA LYS A 132 -3.86 2.97 21.34
C LYS A 132 -3.21 3.93 20.32
N GLN A 133 -3.08 3.51 19.07
CA GLN A 133 -2.55 4.28 17.95
C GLN A 133 -3.70 4.98 17.20
N ARG A 134 -3.37 6.05 16.46
CA ARG A 134 -4.31 6.78 15.61
C ARG A 134 -3.78 6.87 14.19
N LEU A 135 -4.67 6.93 13.21
CA LEU A 135 -4.32 7.22 11.84
C LEU A 135 -4.02 8.72 11.69
N THR A 136 -2.90 9.07 11.06
CA THR A 136 -2.48 10.46 10.84
C THR A 136 -3.04 11.01 9.52
N ALA A 137 -3.02 10.22 8.45
CA ALA A 137 -3.47 10.67 7.13
C ALA A 137 -3.91 9.52 6.21
N VAL A 138 -4.88 9.82 5.33
CA VAL A 138 -5.21 9.02 4.15
C VAL A 138 -4.87 9.87 2.92
N ILE A 139 -4.06 9.33 2.01
CA ILE A 139 -3.63 10.03 0.79
C ILE A 139 -4.20 9.30 -0.42
N GLU A 140 -5.15 9.94 -1.10
CA GLU A 140 -5.75 9.43 -2.33
C GLU A 140 -4.96 9.91 -3.57
N PHE A 141 -4.52 8.95 -4.39
CA PHE A 141 -3.87 9.21 -5.67
C PHE A 141 -4.90 9.27 -6.81
N LYS A 142 -5.46 10.46 -7.04
CA LYS A 142 -6.27 10.72 -8.24
C LYS A 142 -5.38 10.85 -9.47
N ILE A 143 -5.71 10.10 -10.52
CA ILE A 143 -5.04 10.10 -11.82
C ILE A 143 -6.07 9.78 -12.89
N ASP A 144 -5.92 10.35 -14.09
CA ASP A 144 -6.77 10.08 -15.24
C ASP A 144 -6.57 8.63 -15.74
N ASP A 145 -7.67 7.95 -16.08
CA ASP A 145 -7.66 6.55 -16.51
C ASP A 145 -6.81 6.32 -17.77
N LYS A 146 -6.77 7.27 -18.72
CA LYS A 146 -5.90 7.18 -19.93
C LYS A 146 -4.43 7.21 -19.56
N ILE A 147 -4.07 7.94 -18.50
CA ILE A 147 -2.72 7.97 -17.96
C ILE A 147 -2.45 6.68 -17.17
N LEU A 148 -3.46 6.13 -16.49
CA LEU A 148 -3.37 4.88 -15.75
C LEU A 148 -3.10 3.69 -16.68
N GLU A 149 -3.89 3.53 -17.74
CA GLU A 149 -3.75 2.49 -18.76
C GLU A 149 -2.32 2.47 -19.32
N ARG A 150 -1.85 3.63 -19.78
CA ARG A 150 -0.48 3.80 -20.30
C ARG A 150 0.60 3.43 -19.29
N ARG A 151 0.35 3.66 -18.00
CA ARG A 151 1.27 3.35 -16.89
C ARG A 151 1.24 1.90 -16.44
N VAL A 152 0.14 1.18 -16.70
CA VAL A 152 0.00 -0.25 -16.42
C VAL A 152 0.60 -1.06 -17.56
N SER A 153 0.32 -0.70 -18.82
CA SER A 153 0.82 -1.44 -20.00
C SER A 153 2.34 -1.41 -20.11
N GLY A 154 2.98 -0.24 -19.96
CA GLY A 154 4.43 -0.10 -20.03
C GLY A 154 5.21 -0.45 -18.75
N ARG A 155 4.61 -1.17 -17.78
CA ARG A 155 5.20 -1.41 -16.45
C ARG A 155 6.12 -2.63 -16.45
N LEU A 156 7.39 -2.41 -16.07
CA LEU A 156 8.39 -3.46 -15.87
C LEU A 156 8.65 -3.68 -14.37
N TYR A 157 8.90 -4.93 -13.96
CA TYR A 157 9.07 -5.30 -12.55
C TYR A 157 10.25 -6.27 -12.35
N HIS A 158 11.29 -5.82 -11.65
CA HIS A 158 12.46 -6.64 -11.35
C HIS A 158 12.20 -7.49 -10.10
N GLN A 159 11.86 -8.77 -10.31
CA GLN A 159 11.37 -9.68 -9.26
C GLN A 159 12.25 -9.72 -8.02
N ALA A 160 13.57 -9.89 -8.17
CA ALA A 160 14.49 -10.08 -7.05
C ALA A 160 14.67 -8.84 -6.14
N SER A 161 14.28 -7.63 -6.58
CA SER A 161 14.47 -6.40 -5.79
C SER A 161 13.21 -5.57 -5.57
N GLY A 162 12.06 -6.00 -6.10
CA GLY A 162 10.81 -5.23 -6.07
C GLY A 162 10.81 -3.93 -6.88
N ARG A 163 11.93 -3.57 -7.55
CA ARG A 163 12.06 -2.31 -8.28
C ARG A 163 11.11 -2.30 -9.48
N THR A 164 10.28 -1.27 -9.56
CA THR A 164 9.40 -0.99 -10.69
C THR A 164 10.02 0.05 -11.63
N TYR A 165 10.05 -0.29 -12.92
CA TYR A 165 10.46 0.56 -14.03
C TYR A 165 9.27 0.77 -14.99
N HIS A 166 9.43 1.61 -15.99
CA HIS A 166 8.45 1.80 -17.05
C HIS A 166 9.16 2.18 -18.34
N GLU A 167 8.86 1.50 -19.44
CA GLU A 167 9.53 1.66 -20.75
C GLU A 167 9.77 3.12 -21.15
N ILE A 168 8.73 3.96 -21.12
CA ILE A 168 8.80 5.38 -21.49
C ILE A 168 9.07 6.28 -20.27
N LEU A 169 8.33 6.11 -19.16
CA LEU A 169 8.32 7.09 -18.06
C LEU A 169 9.47 6.92 -17.05
N ARG A 170 10.10 5.74 -17.00
CA ARG A 170 11.23 5.44 -16.12
C ARG A 170 12.00 4.23 -16.69
N PRO A 171 12.63 4.37 -17.86
CA PRO A 171 13.32 3.26 -18.49
C PRO A 171 14.39 2.67 -17.55
N PRO A 172 14.60 1.35 -17.57
CA PRO A 172 15.78 0.75 -16.99
C PRO A 172 17.02 1.18 -17.81
N LYS A 173 18.20 1.25 -17.17
CA LYS A 173 19.45 1.66 -17.87
C LYS A 173 19.88 0.69 -18.97
N LEU A 174 19.49 -0.57 -18.84
CA LEU A 174 19.65 -1.64 -19.83
C LEU A 174 18.28 -2.30 -20.01
N PRO A 175 17.95 -2.84 -21.20
CA PRO A 175 16.73 -3.63 -21.39
C PRO A 175 16.61 -4.73 -20.34
N MET A 176 15.41 -4.94 -19.79
CA MET A 176 15.17 -6.09 -18.91
C MET A 176 14.76 -7.27 -19.78
N THR A 177 15.74 -8.13 -20.08
CA THR A 177 15.55 -9.49 -20.60
C THR A 177 15.02 -10.42 -19.52
#